data_AF-A0A9P6ST65-F1
#
_entry.id   AF-A0A9P6ST65-F1
#
_cell.length_a   1.000
_cell.length_b   1.000
_cell.length_c   1.000
_cell.angle_alpha   90.00
_cell.angle_beta   90.00
_cell.angle_gamma   90.00
#
_symmetry.space_group_name_H-M   'P 1'
#
loop_
_entity.id
_entity.type
_entity.pdbx_description
1 polymer ?
#
loop_
_entity_poly.entity_id
_entity_poly.type
_entity_poly.pdbx_seq_one_letter_code
_entity_poly.pdbx_strand_id
1 'polypeptide(L)'
;MPITFSPSKISAGPFRSKAKKLSRRSLFQEACNDQYNRSDEILQSSFQGLSDIVPKTNGFVHTVIHAYNRHRALIIRPDDVWTAILVQFSFFVNGNAELLRSQFVSHEGQKTLRIEGFGDRYTMDFGKMAQNMTIEIDRNVVDPSLREWILPNFTTTTDNDTIISSVVMMATMKKYHKYVFHTMCGLPKVTIEGEKRDWENILGRLEKLKQYGVETIAWYHLLVPVISHFIKAFDDPHGSENLDFWSKVCDKDGFGSGRSYLVGWLTAFCAFDEEGKWLGHFLADEGSSLSDMATLSAADFFSKHAGEARGLVLDGASYHCIATDLIPHGYAQVNVVIDESGTEISSMMVAGQFGMQICSSRDEELSSTGVRDTVQPASGWWIFTTLPGEETRGKK
;
A
#
# COMPACT_ATOMS: atom_id res chain seq x y z
N MET A 1 14.58 -19.92 -2.62
CA MET A 1 14.39 -19.39 -3.98
C MET A 1 13.07 -18.63 -4.04
N PRO A 2 12.97 -17.55 -4.83
CA PRO A 2 11.72 -16.83 -5.06
C PRO A 2 10.61 -17.71 -5.64
N ILE A 3 9.36 -17.30 -5.43
CA ILE A 3 8.14 -17.91 -5.98
C ILE A 3 7.33 -16.91 -6.78
N THR A 4 6.44 -17.38 -7.65
CA THR A 4 5.60 -16.51 -8.49
C THR A 4 4.29 -17.20 -8.88
N PHE A 5 3.18 -16.47 -8.79
CA PHE A 5 1.82 -16.98 -9.04
C PHE A 5 0.87 -15.86 -9.48
N SER A 6 -0.34 -16.21 -9.91
CA SER A 6 -1.35 -15.27 -10.42
C SER A 6 -2.65 -15.35 -9.60
N PRO A 7 -2.88 -14.41 -8.65
CA PRO A 7 -4.12 -14.35 -7.85
C PRO A 7 -5.40 -14.20 -8.69
N SER A 8 -5.29 -13.62 -9.88
CA SER A 8 -6.39 -13.46 -10.83
C SER A 8 -5.95 -13.77 -12.26
N LYS A 9 -6.91 -14.11 -13.13
CA LYS A 9 -6.67 -14.37 -14.57
C LYS A 9 -6.69 -13.07 -15.41
N ILE A 10 -6.38 -11.93 -14.79
CA ILE A 10 -6.38 -10.63 -15.45
C ILE A 10 -5.00 -10.41 -16.09
N SER A 11 -4.94 -9.94 -17.34
CA SER A 11 -3.67 -9.54 -17.97
C SER A 11 -3.12 -8.26 -17.33
N ALA A 12 -1.80 -8.17 -17.16
CA ALA A 12 -1.18 -6.97 -16.63
C ALA A 12 -1.26 -5.80 -17.63
N GLY A 13 -1.64 -4.62 -17.14
CA GLY A 13 -1.58 -3.39 -17.90
C GLY A 13 -0.16 -2.83 -17.92
N PRO A 14 0.43 -2.48 -19.08
CA PRO A 14 1.70 -1.78 -19.14
C PRO A 14 1.56 -0.25 -18.88
N PHE A 15 2.62 0.42 -18.44
CA PHE A 15 2.65 1.89 -18.32
C PHE A 15 2.87 2.52 -19.70
N ARG A 16 1.76 2.98 -20.32
CA ARG A 16 1.73 3.61 -21.65
C ARG A 16 2.69 4.80 -21.81
N SER A 17 2.91 5.56 -20.74
CA SER A 17 3.92 6.63 -20.69
C SER A 17 5.21 6.11 -20.03
N LYS A 18 6.36 6.52 -20.58
CA LYS A 18 7.63 6.49 -19.81
C LYS A 18 7.45 7.39 -18.57
N ALA A 19 7.92 6.96 -17.40
CA ALA A 19 8.00 7.89 -16.28
C ALA A 19 9.02 8.98 -16.65
N LYS A 20 8.80 10.18 -16.12
CA LYS A 20 9.76 11.28 -16.26
C LYS A 20 11.10 10.79 -15.72
N LYS A 21 12.22 11.05 -16.41
CA LYS A 21 13.56 10.82 -15.84
C LYS A 21 13.76 11.80 -14.69
N LEU A 22 13.41 11.36 -13.48
CA LEU A 22 13.54 12.15 -12.26
C LEU A 22 15.00 12.15 -11.80
N SER A 23 15.44 13.31 -11.31
CA SER A 23 16.71 13.42 -10.58
C SER A 23 16.54 12.93 -9.14
N ARG A 24 17.66 12.64 -8.44
CA ARG A 24 17.63 12.36 -6.99
C ARG A 24 16.99 13.49 -6.17
N ARG A 25 17.04 14.74 -6.66
CA ARG A 25 16.41 15.92 -6.03
C ARG A 25 14.90 15.97 -6.32
N SER A 26 14.48 15.60 -7.53
CA SER A 26 13.06 15.57 -7.92
C SER A 26 12.30 14.43 -7.23
N LEU A 27 12.92 13.24 -7.12
CA LEU A 27 12.35 12.13 -6.35
C LEU A 27 12.20 12.51 -4.86
N PHE A 28 13.20 13.16 -4.27
CA PHE A 28 13.15 13.64 -2.89
C PHE A 28 12.05 14.70 -2.68
N GLN A 29 11.94 15.68 -3.59
CA GLN A 29 10.89 16.69 -3.56
C GLN A 29 9.47 16.10 -3.67
N GLU A 30 9.26 15.14 -4.57
CA GLU A 30 7.92 14.56 -4.82
C GLU A 30 7.54 13.45 -3.82
N ALA A 31 8.49 12.84 -3.10
CA ALA A 31 8.25 11.80 -2.09
C ALA A 31 8.33 12.30 -0.64
N CYS A 32 9.13 13.34 -0.37
CA CYS A 32 9.45 13.86 0.96
C CYS A 32 9.44 15.39 0.97
N ASN A 33 8.36 15.99 0.44
CA ASN A 33 8.24 17.44 0.26
C ASN A 33 8.67 18.26 1.49
N ASP A 34 8.30 17.84 2.69
CA ASP A 34 8.52 18.61 3.91
C ASP A 34 9.99 18.55 4.36
N GLN A 35 10.64 17.40 4.19
CA GLN A 35 12.08 17.23 4.40
C GLN A 35 12.88 17.96 3.30
N TYR A 36 12.39 17.94 2.05
CA TYR A 36 12.97 18.72 0.95
C TYR A 36 12.92 20.23 1.21
N ASN A 37 11.79 20.74 1.71
CA ASN A 37 11.62 22.16 2.05
C ASN A 37 12.43 22.60 3.28
N ARG A 38 12.97 21.65 4.05
CA ARG A 38 13.92 21.88 5.16
C ARG A 38 15.38 21.68 4.74
N SER A 39 15.63 21.17 3.53
CA SER A 39 16.96 20.88 3.00
C SER A 39 17.57 22.08 2.26
N ASP A 40 18.87 22.29 2.46
CA ASP A 40 19.68 23.25 1.71
C ASP A 40 20.46 22.50 0.60
N GLU A 41 21.48 21.72 0.99
CA GLU A 41 22.26 20.86 0.09
C GLU A 41 22.02 19.36 0.34
N ILE A 42 21.75 18.62 -0.75
CA ILE A 42 21.71 17.15 -0.73
C ILE A 42 23.12 16.61 -0.93
N LEU A 43 23.78 16.28 0.19
CA LEU A 43 25.12 15.71 0.24
C LEU A 43 25.17 14.35 -0.49
N GLN A 44 24.44 13.34 0.02
CA GLN A 44 24.49 11.97 -0.49
C GLN A 44 23.12 11.29 -0.51
N SER A 45 22.99 10.25 -1.34
CA SER A 45 21.81 9.40 -1.45
C SER A 45 22.16 8.05 -2.07
N SER A 46 21.38 7.01 -1.76
CA SER A 46 21.41 5.72 -2.45
C SER A 46 20.89 5.80 -3.90
N PHE A 47 20.10 6.82 -4.24
CA PHE A 47 19.41 6.93 -5.53
C PHE A 47 20.33 7.41 -6.66
N GLN A 48 21.31 6.58 -7.00
CA GLN A 48 22.18 6.74 -8.16
C GLN A 48 21.58 5.99 -9.37
N GLY A 49 21.74 6.52 -10.58
CA GLY A 49 21.33 5.83 -11.82
C GLY A 49 19.82 5.57 -12.00
N LEU A 50 18.95 6.35 -11.34
CA LEU A 50 17.49 6.16 -11.27
C LEU A 50 16.82 5.65 -12.55
N SER A 51 16.27 4.43 -12.47
CA SER A 51 15.40 3.84 -13.49
C SER A 51 13.93 3.91 -13.07
N ASP A 52 13.15 4.77 -13.76
CA ASP A 52 11.70 4.62 -13.93
C ASP A 52 10.87 4.50 -12.62
N ILE A 53 11.22 5.29 -11.60
CA ILE A 53 10.50 5.35 -10.32
C ILE A 53 9.40 6.41 -10.37
N VAL A 54 8.21 6.08 -9.85
CA VAL A 54 7.12 7.01 -9.56
C VAL A 54 7.15 7.39 -8.07
N PRO A 55 7.40 8.65 -7.69
CA PRO A 55 7.50 9.09 -6.29
C PRO A 55 6.21 8.83 -5.52
N LYS A 56 6.32 8.37 -4.26
CA LYS A 56 5.20 8.14 -3.35
C LYS A 56 5.65 8.32 -1.91
N THR A 57 4.89 9.09 -1.13
CA THR A 57 5.15 9.38 0.29
C THR A 57 5.22 8.10 1.13
N ASN A 58 4.33 7.13 0.85
CA ASN A 58 4.47 5.74 1.29
C ASN A 58 4.73 4.83 0.09
N GLY A 59 6.00 4.48 -0.16
CA GLY A 59 6.42 3.69 -1.31
C GLY A 59 5.84 2.27 -1.32
N PHE A 60 5.78 1.60 -0.17
CA PHE A 60 5.25 0.22 -0.07
C PHE A 60 3.74 0.19 -0.32
N VAL A 61 2.96 0.86 0.53
CA VAL A 61 1.50 0.80 0.54
C VAL A 61 0.92 1.30 -0.79
N HIS A 62 1.44 2.41 -1.33
CA HIS A 62 0.97 2.89 -2.63
C HIS A 62 1.42 2.04 -3.83
N THR A 63 2.56 1.32 -3.75
CA THR A 63 2.94 0.34 -4.79
C THR A 63 1.94 -0.81 -4.83
N VAL A 64 1.63 -1.41 -3.67
CA VAL A 64 0.71 -2.54 -3.56
C VAL A 64 -0.71 -2.11 -3.99
N ILE A 65 -1.21 -0.96 -3.53
CA ILE A 65 -2.48 -0.37 -3.98
C ILE A 65 -2.49 -0.14 -5.49
N HIS A 66 -1.41 0.40 -6.07
CA HIS A 66 -1.35 0.65 -7.51
C HIS A 66 -1.31 -0.65 -8.32
N ALA A 67 -0.60 -1.68 -7.86
CA ALA A 67 -0.57 -2.99 -8.51
C ALA A 67 -1.97 -3.62 -8.57
N TYR A 68 -2.69 -3.62 -7.44
CA TYR A 68 -4.04 -4.17 -7.34
C TYR A 68 -5.06 -3.36 -8.16
N ASN A 69 -5.04 -2.02 -8.07
CA ASN A 69 -6.05 -1.15 -8.71
C ASN A 69 -5.75 -0.82 -10.19
N ARG A 70 -4.56 -1.15 -10.71
CA ARG A 70 -4.17 -0.89 -12.12
C ARG A 70 -3.65 -2.15 -12.84
N HIS A 71 -3.88 -3.32 -12.25
CA HIS A 71 -3.42 -4.62 -12.73
C HIS A 71 -1.95 -4.59 -13.16
N ARG A 72 -1.05 -4.28 -12.22
CA ARG A 72 0.39 -4.46 -12.44
C ARG A 72 0.82 -5.76 -11.77
N ALA A 73 1.78 -6.47 -12.36
CA ALA A 73 2.47 -7.50 -11.62
C ALA A 73 3.23 -6.87 -10.43
N LEU A 74 3.30 -7.58 -9.31
CA LEU A 74 3.83 -7.06 -8.05
C LEU A 74 5.01 -7.91 -7.58
N ILE A 75 6.18 -7.30 -7.40
CA ILE A 75 7.32 -7.93 -6.72
C ILE A 75 7.37 -7.40 -5.29
N ILE A 76 7.57 -8.28 -4.31
CA ILE A 76 7.82 -7.93 -2.91
C ILE A 76 9.02 -8.72 -2.36
N ARG A 77 9.95 -8.02 -1.69
CA ARG A 77 11.08 -8.63 -0.97
C ARG A 77 10.85 -8.69 0.54
N PRO A 78 11.56 -9.59 1.26
CA PRO A 78 11.62 -9.57 2.72
C PRO A 78 12.05 -8.20 3.26
N ASP A 79 13.05 -7.58 2.62
CA ASP A 79 13.57 -6.26 2.98
C ASP A 79 12.49 -5.17 2.92
N ASP A 80 11.61 -5.22 1.91
CA ASP A 80 10.58 -4.19 1.71
C ASP A 80 9.50 -4.27 2.79
N VAL A 81 9.08 -5.49 3.14
CA VAL A 81 8.10 -5.73 4.20
C VAL A 81 8.69 -5.41 5.57
N TRP A 82 9.93 -5.82 5.83
CA TRP A 82 10.62 -5.52 7.08
C TRP A 82 10.91 -4.00 7.23
N THR A 83 11.21 -3.29 6.14
CA THR A 83 11.36 -1.83 6.14
C THR A 83 10.04 -1.14 6.49
N ALA A 84 8.92 -1.55 5.88
CA ALA A 84 7.60 -1.01 6.20
C ALA A 84 7.21 -1.23 7.68
N ILE A 85 7.55 -2.40 8.23
CA ILE A 85 7.38 -2.69 9.67
C ILE A 85 8.29 -1.79 10.52
N LEU A 86 9.59 -1.67 10.19
CA LEU A 86 10.51 -0.82 10.96
C LEU A 86 10.11 0.66 10.98
N VAL A 87 9.58 1.19 9.87
CA VAL A 87 9.04 2.57 9.81
C VAL A 87 7.88 2.74 10.79
N GLN A 88 6.89 1.85 10.74
CA GLN A 88 5.73 1.88 11.65
C GLN A 88 6.12 1.71 13.12
N PHE A 89 7.10 0.84 13.42
CA PHE A 89 7.66 0.71 14.76
C PHE A 89 8.39 1.99 15.21
N SER A 90 9.09 2.67 14.30
CA SER A 90 9.76 3.93 14.61
C SER A 90 8.76 5.05 14.99
N PHE A 91 7.61 5.12 14.32
CA PHE A 91 6.54 6.06 14.69
C PHE A 91 6.02 5.74 16.09
N PHE A 92 5.62 4.48 16.35
CA PHE A 92 5.16 4.04 17.67
C PHE A 92 6.17 4.38 18.78
N VAL A 93 7.46 4.07 18.59
CA VAL A 93 8.52 4.34 19.58
C VAL A 93 8.71 5.84 19.81
N ASN A 94 8.66 6.66 18.75
CA ASN A 94 8.81 8.11 18.87
C ASN A 94 7.61 8.77 19.55
N GLY A 95 6.38 8.36 19.21
CA GLY A 95 5.16 8.85 19.85
C GLY A 95 5.05 8.47 21.33
N ASN A 96 5.56 7.28 21.67
CA ASN A 96 5.56 6.73 23.03
C ASN A 96 6.93 6.86 23.73
N ALA A 97 7.81 7.75 23.27
CA ALA A 97 9.19 7.86 23.76
C ALA A 97 9.30 8.16 25.27
N GLU A 98 8.30 8.84 25.85
CA GLU A 98 8.17 9.06 27.29
C GLU A 98 7.85 7.76 28.06
N LEU A 99 6.86 7.00 27.57
CA LEU A 99 6.38 5.74 28.17
C LEU A 99 7.44 4.63 28.09
N LEU A 100 8.11 4.54 26.95
CA LEU A 100 9.12 3.52 26.67
C LEU A 100 10.52 3.89 27.18
N ARG A 101 10.71 5.11 27.70
CA ARG A 101 12.03 5.67 28.04
C ARG A 101 12.92 4.70 28.80
N SER A 102 12.44 4.17 29.92
CA SER A 102 13.19 3.26 30.80
C SER A 102 13.64 1.95 30.15
N GLN A 103 13.11 1.61 28.97
CA GLN A 103 13.53 0.45 28.18
C GLN A 103 14.65 0.80 27.16
N PHE A 104 14.96 2.08 26.95
CA PHE A 104 15.87 2.55 25.88
C PHE A 104 16.90 3.64 26.30
N VAL A 105 16.53 4.68 27.05
CA VAL A 105 17.38 5.85 27.42
C VAL A 105 16.99 6.49 28.78
N SER A 106 17.70 7.54 29.22
CA SER A 106 17.58 8.10 30.59
C SER A 106 17.35 9.63 30.72
N HIS A 107 16.73 10.30 29.73
CA HIS A 107 16.53 11.76 29.70
C HIS A 107 15.27 12.23 28.91
N GLU A 108 14.65 13.39 29.25
CA GLU A 108 13.25 13.79 28.91
C GLU A 108 13.01 14.72 27.66
N GLY A 109 11.83 14.61 26.98
CA GLY A 109 11.32 15.44 25.83
C GLY A 109 10.92 14.68 24.52
N GLN A 110 10.19 15.19 23.50
CA GLN A 110 9.34 16.42 23.28
C GLN A 110 8.48 16.38 21.94
N LYS A 111 7.78 17.45 21.43
CA LYS A 111 6.51 17.39 20.58
C LYS A 111 6.28 18.54 19.52
N THR A 112 5.35 18.63 18.51
CA THR A 112 4.44 17.79 17.64
C THR A 112 3.67 18.68 16.56
N LEU A 113 2.94 18.15 15.53
CA LEU A 113 1.95 18.75 14.54
C LEU A 113 2.46 19.31 13.15
N ARG A 114 1.70 19.56 12.03
CA ARG A 114 0.48 19.04 11.25
C ARG A 114 -0.20 20.19 10.39
N ILE A 115 -0.97 20.11 9.25
CA ILE A 115 -1.44 19.16 8.16
C ILE A 115 -1.92 19.96 6.88
N GLU A 116 -2.21 19.30 5.71
CA GLU A 116 -3.29 19.55 4.65
C GLU A 116 -2.92 19.48 3.12
N GLY A 117 -3.82 18.92 2.24
CA GLY A 117 -3.76 18.95 0.73
C GLY A 117 -4.75 18.01 -0.05
N PHE A 118 -5.09 18.28 -1.36
CA PHE A 118 -6.19 17.60 -2.15
C PHE A 118 -5.92 17.37 -3.69
N GLY A 119 -6.73 16.51 -4.40
CA GLY A 119 -6.81 16.40 -5.89
C GLY A 119 -7.78 15.33 -6.47
N ASP A 120 -8.26 15.43 -7.75
CA ASP A 120 -9.33 14.55 -8.34
C ASP A 120 -9.05 13.80 -9.71
N ARG A 121 -10.00 13.75 -10.69
CA ARG A 121 -10.42 12.49 -11.37
C ARG A 121 -10.48 12.43 -12.91
N TYR A 122 -10.11 13.49 -13.64
CA TYR A 122 -10.54 13.71 -15.05
C TYR A 122 -9.83 12.92 -16.18
N THR A 123 -9.42 11.65 -15.98
CA THR A 123 -8.63 10.90 -16.99
C THR A 123 -9.13 9.47 -17.27
N MET A 124 -10.39 9.31 -17.70
CA MET A 124 -10.94 8.02 -18.14
C MET A 124 -11.55 8.06 -19.55
N ASP A 125 -11.34 6.97 -20.28
CA ASP A 125 -11.89 6.68 -21.61
C ASP A 125 -13.08 5.74 -21.44
N PHE A 126 -14.27 6.24 -21.77
CA PHE A 126 -15.53 5.53 -21.55
C PHE A 126 -15.94 4.64 -22.73
N GLY A 127 -15.33 4.79 -23.92
CA GLY A 127 -15.73 4.05 -25.12
C GLY A 127 -15.53 2.55 -24.94
N LYS A 128 -14.35 2.16 -24.42
CA LYS A 128 -14.01 0.74 -24.19
C LYS A 128 -14.76 0.09 -23.02
N MET A 129 -15.40 0.87 -22.15
CA MET A 129 -16.27 0.33 -21.09
C MET A 129 -17.68 -0.05 -21.59
N ALA A 130 -18.15 0.57 -22.69
CA ALA A 130 -19.49 0.30 -23.22
C ALA A 130 -19.59 -1.07 -23.93
N GLN A 131 -18.61 -1.43 -24.76
CA GLN A 131 -18.63 -2.66 -25.56
C GLN A 131 -18.77 -3.92 -24.68
N ASN A 132 -17.97 -4.02 -23.62
CA ASN A 132 -17.95 -5.18 -22.71
C ASN A 132 -19.28 -5.42 -21.99
N MET A 133 -20.08 -4.38 -21.74
CA MET A 133 -21.35 -4.50 -21.02
C MET A 133 -22.41 -5.29 -21.79
N THR A 134 -22.34 -5.32 -23.13
CA THR A 134 -23.32 -6.03 -23.97
C THR A 134 -23.32 -7.54 -23.73
N ILE A 135 -22.16 -8.12 -23.39
CA ILE A 135 -21.96 -9.54 -23.13
C ILE A 135 -22.66 -9.97 -21.83
N GLU A 136 -22.75 -9.07 -20.84
CA GLU A 136 -23.46 -9.34 -19.58
C GLU A 136 -24.97 -9.12 -19.68
N ILE A 137 -25.43 -8.24 -20.58
CA ILE A 137 -26.87 -8.13 -20.90
C ILE A 137 -27.35 -9.43 -21.58
N ASP A 138 -26.56 -10.00 -22.50
CA ASP A 138 -26.83 -11.27 -23.18
C ASP A 138 -27.20 -12.41 -22.20
N ARG A 139 -26.51 -12.48 -21.06
CA ARG A 139 -26.71 -13.50 -20.01
C ARG A 139 -27.93 -13.27 -19.12
N ASN A 140 -28.55 -12.10 -19.18
CA ASN A 140 -29.64 -11.68 -18.30
C ASN A 140 -30.94 -11.36 -19.06
N VAL A 141 -31.00 -11.71 -20.35
CA VAL A 141 -32.17 -11.50 -21.22
C VAL A 141 -32.76 -12.84 -21.65
N VAL A 142 -34.09 -12.94 -21.64
CA VAL A 142 -34.84 -14.18 -21.93
C VAL A 142 -34.77 -14.57 -23.42
N ASP A 143 -34.54 -13.59 -24.30
CA ASP A 143 -34.32 -13.78 -25.74
C ASP A 143 -32.82 -13.62 -26.08
N PRO A 144 -32.08 -14.72 -26.34
CA PRO A 144 -30.66 -14.67 -26.68
C PRO A 144 -30.38 -14.13 -28.09
N SER A 145 -31.40 -13.89 -28.93
CA SER A 145 -31.22 -13.25 -30.24
C SER A 145 -31.21 -11.72 -30.16
N LEU A 146 -31.65 -11.14 -29.04
CA LEU A 146 -31.83 -9.68 -28.88
C LEU A 146 -30.51 -8.91 -29.03
N ARG A 147 -29.38 -9.49 -28.61
CA ARG A 147 -28.05 -8.85 -28.75
C ARG A 147 -27.60 -8.77 -30.21
N GLU A 148 -27.77 -9.85 -30.97
CA GLU A 148 -27.42 -9.89 -32.40
C GLU A 148 -28.32 -8.98 -33.24
N TRP A 149 -29.57 -8.74 -32.79
CA TRP A 149 -30.48 -7.79 -33.43
C TRP A 149 -30.12 -6.31 -33.16
N ILE A 150 -29.54 -5.98 -32.00
CA ILE A 150 -29.21 -4.59 -31.61
C ILE A 150 -27.79 -4.18 -32.05
N LEU A 151 -26.84 -5.11 -32.13
CA LEU A 151 -25.46 -4.81 -32.53
C LEU A 151 -25.25 -4.90 -34.05
N PRO A 152 -24.82 -3.81 -34.72
CA PRO A 152 -24.78 -3.75 -36.19
C PRO A 152 -23.59 -4.53 -36.76
N ASN A 153 -23.85 -5.48 -37.66
CA ASN A 153 -22.81 -6.28 -38.35
C ASN A 153 -22.65 -5.91 -39.85
N PHE A 154 -23.04 -4.69 -40.22
CA PHE A 154 -22.98 -4.21 -41.60
C PHE A 154 -21.55 -4.04 -42.10
N THR A 155 -21.35 -4.09 -43.42
CA THR A 155 -20.05 -3.86 -44.08
C THR A 155 -19.46 -2.45 -43.88
N THR A 156 -20.21 -1.55 -43.24
CA THR A 156 -19.80 -0.19 -42.89
C THR A 156 -19.71 0.05 -41.37
N THR A 157 -19.94 -0.95 -40.52
CA THR A 157 -19.85 -0.80 -39.06
C THR A 157 -18.42 -0.43 -38.64
N THR A 158 -18.26 0.61 -37.84
CA THR A 158 -17.02 0.93 -37.13
C THR A 158 -17.09 0.55 -35.64
N ASP A 159 -15.94 0.57 -34.96
CA ASP A 159 -15.86 0.44 -33.49
C ASP A 159 -16.76 1.46 -32.77
N ASN A 160 -16.87 2.67 -33.31
CA ASN A 160 -17.69 3.75 -32.77
C ASN A 160 -19.19 3.45 -32.90
N ASP A 161 -19.63 2.89 -34.02
CA ASP A 161 -21.04 2.49 -34.20
C ASP A 161 -21.40 1.33 -33.28
N THR A 162 -20.46 0.39 -33.08
CA THR A 162 -20.58 -0.69 -32.11
C THR A 162 -20.69 -0.16 -30.67
N ILE A 163 -19.90 0.86 -30.30
CA ILE A 163 -20.01 1.57 -29.01
C ILE A 163 -21.38 2.24 -28.87
N ILE A 164 -21.86 2.96 -29.90
CA ILE A 164 -23.16 3.63 -29.89
C ILE A 164 -24.29 2.62 -29.66
N SER A 165 -24.36 1.53 -30.43
CA SER A 165 -25.39 0.50 -30.24
C SER A 165 -25.29 -0.22 -28.88
N SER A 166 -24.08 -0.40 -28.35
CA SER A 166 -23.87 -0.92 -26.98
C SER A 166 -24.52 -0.03 -25.91
N VAL A 167 -24.32 1.29 -26.01
CA VAL A 167 -24.93 2.28 -25.10
C VAL A 167 -26.45 2.36 -25.30
N VAL A 168 -26.95 2.24 -26.53
CA VAL A 168 -28.39 2.19 -26.85
C VAL A 168 -29.06 0.93 -26.26
N MET A 169 -28.37 -0.22 -26.26
CA MET A 169 -28.84 -1.45 -25.62
C MET A 169 -29.02 -1.24 -24.11
N MET A 170 -28.01 -0.67 -23.44
CA MET A 170 -28.09 -0.31 -22.01
C MET A 170 -29.23 0.68 -21.74
N ALA A 171 -29.35 1.72 -22.57
CA ALA A 171 -30.37 2.76 -22.44
C ALA A 171 -31.81 2.26 -22.66
N THR A 172 -31.98 1.19 -23.43
CA THR A 172 -33.25 0.47 -23.62
C THR A 172 -33.62 -0.34 -22.38
N MET A 173 -32.65 -1.07 -21.80
CA MET A 173 -32.88 -2.01 -20.70
C MET A 173 -32.82 -1.39 -19.28
N LYS A 174 -32.56 -0.08 -19.17
CA LYS A 174 -32.40 0.69 -17.92
C LYS A 174 -33.60 0.72 -16.95
N LYS A 175 -34.79 0.26 -17.35
CA LYS A 175 -35.94 0.08 -16.45
C LYS A 175 -35.92 -1.27 -15.70
N TYR A 176 -35.11 -2.21 -16.18
CA TYR A 176 -35.01 -3.58 -15.65
C TYR A 176 -33.66 -3.83 -14.97
N HIS A 177 -32.62 -3.08 -15.35
CA HIS A 177 -31.26 -3.24 -14.84
C HIS A 177 -30.68 -1.92 -14.30
N LYS A 178 -30.02 -1.99 -13.14
CA LYS A 178 -29.25 -0.88 -12.56
C LYS A 178 -27.77 -1.03 -12.92
N TYR A 179 -27.30 -0.24 -13.89
CA TYR A 179 -25.88 -0.26 -14.28
C TYR A 179 -25.01 0.47 -13.25
N VAL A 180 -24.04 -0.23 -12.68
CA VAL A 180 -22.99 0.34 -11.82
C VAL A 180 -21.63 -0.13 -12.34
N PHE A 181 -20.84 0.81 -12.85
CA PHE A 181 -19.48 0.55 -13.30
C PHE A 181 -18.58 0.34 -12.08
N HIS A 182 -18.40 -0.92 -11.68
CA HIS A 182 -17.31 -1.30 -10.79
C HIS A 182 -16.02 -1.36 -11.62
N THR A 183 -14.96 -0.72 -11.14
CA THR A 183 -13.61 -1.04 -11.63
C THR A 183 -13.29 -2.45 -11.16
N MET A 184 -12.99 -3.36 -12.08
CA MET A 184 -12.31 -4.59 -11.69
C MET A 184 -10.97 -4.20 -11.07
N CYS A 185 -10.66 -4.77 -9.92
CA CYS A 185 -9.38 -4.64 -9.23
C CYS A 185 -8.87 -6.05 -8.93
N GLY A 186 -7.55 -6.22 -8.84
CA GLY A 186 -6.93 -7.53 -8.63
C GLY A 186 -5.52 -7.61 -9.21
N LEU A 187 -4.71 -8.48 -8.60
CA LEU A 187 -3.30 -8.69 -9.00
C LEU A 187 -3.21 -9.73 -10.13
N PRO A 188 -2.58 -9.40 -11.27
CA PRO A 188 -2.41 -10.32 -12.40
C PRO A 188 -1.29 -11.35 -12.14
N LYS A 189 -0.27 -10.96 -11.37
CA LYS A 189 0.90 -11.77 -11.01
C LYS A 189 1.56 -11.20 -9.77
N VAL A 190 2.00 -12.06 -8.86
CA VAL A 190 2.74 -11.72 -7.65
C VAL A 190 4.02 -12.56 -7.63
N THR A 191 5.14 -11.92 -7.32
CA THR A 191 6.44 -12.54 -7.11
C THR A 191 6.90 -12.22 -5.69
N ILE A 192 7.12 -13.26 -4.89
CA ILE A 192 7.69 -13.13 -3.54
C ILE A 192 9.16 -13.53 -3.63
N GLU A 193 10.05 -12.58 -3.37
CA GLU A 193 11.50 -12.78 -3.42
C GLU A 193 12.08 -13.29 -2.08
N GLY A 194 13.39 -13.53 -2.08
CA GLY A 194 14.10 -14.17 -0.97
C GLY A 194 13.88 -15.69 -0.91
N GLU A 195 14.01 -16.25 0.28
CA GLU A 195 13.68 -17.63 0.59
C GLU A 195 12.62 -17.71 1.69
N LYS A 196 11.89 -18.83 1.78
CA LYS A 196 10.90 -19.08 2.84
C LYS A 196 11.45 -18.77 4.25
N ARG A 197 12.73 -19.10 4.48
CA ARG A 197 13.47 -18.83 5.72
C ARG A 197 13.59 -17.35 6.09
N ASP A 198 13.63 -16.45 5.12
CA ASP A 198 13.69 -15.00 5.38
C ASP A 198 12.35 -14.50 5.91
N TRP A 199 11.25 -15.03 5.37
CA TRP A 199 9.89 -14.75 5.82
C TRP A 199 9.61 -15.37 7.20
N GLU A 200 10.07 -16.60 7.45
CA GLU A 200 10.09 -17.22 8.77
C GLU A 200 10.92 -16.39 9.78
N ASN A 201 12.02 -15.77 9.34
CA ASN A 201 12.81 -14.88 10.18
C ASN A 201 12.09 -13.56 10.50
N ILE A 202 11.32 -12.99 9.57
CA ILE A 202 10.43 -11.85 9.84
C ILE A 202 9.37 -12.25 10.87
N LEU A 203 8.69 -13.38 10.68
CA LEU A 203 7.67 -13.88 11.61
C LEU A 203 8.24 -14.03 13.04
N GLY A 204 9.42 -14.63 13.17
CA GLY A 204 10.10 -14.77 14.46
C GLY A 204 10.53 -13.44 15.11
N ARG A 205 10.73 -12.36 14.33
CA ARG A 205 11.00 -11.02 14.88
C ARG A 205 9.74 -10.33 15.42
N LEU A 206 8.56 -10.65 14.90
CA LEU A 206 7.30 -10.02 15.34
C LEU A 206 7.03 -10.25 16.83
N GLU A 207 7.46 -11.37 17.40
CA GLU A 207 7.37 -11.67 18.84
C GLU A 207 7.92 -10.55 19.74
N LYS A 208 8.90 -9.76 19.26
CA LYS A 208 9.45 -8.63 20.03
C LYS A 208 8.42 -7.51 20.25
N LEU A 209 7.42 -7.36 19.38
CA LEU A 209 6.37 -6.34 19.48
C LEU A 209 5.48 -6.52 20.72
N LYS A 210 5.30 -7.74 21.21
CA LYS A 210 4.47 -8.04 22.40
C LYS A 210 4.97 -7.39 23.70
N GLN A 211 6.19 -6.86 23.70
CA GLN A 211 6.88 -6.38 24.89
C GLN A 211 6.64 -4.89 25.18
N TYR A 212 5.95 -4.16 24.29
CA TYR A 212 5.88 -2.69 24.34
C TYR A 212 4.50 -2.09 24.65
N GLY A 213 3.42 -2.85 24.59
CA GLY A 213 2.07 -2.39 24.98
C GLY A 213 0.93 -3.10 24.25
N VAL A 214 -0.30 -2.76 24.61
CA VAL A 214 -1.52 -3.34 24.01
C VAL A 214 -1.64 -3.01 22.51
N GLU A 215 -1.22 -1.82 22.08
CA GLU A 215 -1.20 -1.41 20.67
C GLU A 215 -0.24 -2.26 19.83
N THR A 216 0.94 -2.62 20.35
CA THR A 216 1.90 -3.45 19.62
C THR A 216 1.60 -4.95 19.71
N ILE A 217 0.86 -5.40 20.73
CA ILE A 217 0.24 -6.74 20.75
C ILE A 217 -0.87 -6.81 19.69
N ALA A 218 -1.75 -5.81 19.60
CA ALA A 218 -2.76 -5.71 18.55
C ALA A 218 -2.11 -5.72 17.15
N TRP A 219 -1.05 -4.93 16.97
CA TRP A 219 -0.30 -4.88 15.71
C TRP A 219 0.40 -6.19 15.35
N TYR A 220 0.98 -6.89 16.34
CA TYR A 220 1.50 -8.26 16.16
C TYR A 220 0.41 -9.18 15.59
N HIS A 221 -0.80 -9.15 16.16
CA HIS A 221 -1.92 -9.96 15.67
C HIS A 221 -2.39 -9.56 14.26
N LEU A 222 -2.22 -8.31 13.82
CA LEU A 222 -2.45 -7.91 12.42
C LEU A 222 -1.34 -8.40 11.47
N LEU A 223 -0.07 -8.40 11.90
CA LEU A 223 1.05 -8.77 11.03
C LEU A 223 1.22 -10.29 10.87
N VAL A 224 0.95 -11.08 11.91
CA VAL A 224 1.17 -12.53 11.90
C VAL A 224 0.43 -13.25 10.76
N PRO A 225 -0.87 -13.02 10.47
CA PRO A 225 -1.54 -13.66 9.35
C PRO A 225 -0.90 -13.31 8.00
N VAL A 226 -0.55 -12.04 7.78
CA VAL A 226 0.08 -11.58 6.53
C VAL A 226 1.39 -12.33 6.28
N ILE A 227 2.31 -12.33 7.25
CA ILE A 227 3.60 -13.01 7.09
C ILE A 227 3.43 -14.54 7.02
N SER A 228 2.47 -15.09 7.76
CA SER A 228 2.15 -16.53 7.70
C SER A 228 1.65 -16.94 6.32
N HIS A 229 0.78 -16.15 5.68
CA HIS A 229 0.34 -16.43 4.30
C HIS A 229 1.46 -16.25 3.27
N PHE A 230 2.38 -15.31 3.47
CA PHE A 230 3.58 -15.19 2.62
C PHE A 230 4.47 -16.44 2.75
N ILE A 231 4.56 -17.05 3.94
CA ILE A 231 5.27 -18.32 4.17
C ILE A 231 4.51 -19.50 3.54
N LYS A 232 3.18 -19.62 3.74
CA LYS A 232 2.31 -20.65 3.14
C LYS A 232 2.41 -20.66 1.61
N ALA A 233 2.57 -19.49 0.97
CA ALA A 233 2.69 -19.36 -0.48
C ALA A 233 3.90 -20.11 -1.08
N PHE A 234 4.95 -20.41 -0.28
CA PHE A 234 6.07 -21.25 -0.73
C PHE A 234 5.72 -22.75 -0.78
N ASP A 235 4.70 -23.18 -0.04
CA ASP A 235 4.26 -24.58 0.01
C ASP A 235 3.16 -24.86 -1.03
N ASP A 236 2.21 -23.93 -1.20
CA ASP A 236 1.22 -23.98 -2.28
C ASP A 236 0.98 -22.60 -2.93
N PRO A 237 1.79 -22.22 -3.94
CA PRO A 237 1.66 -20.92 -4.61
C PRO A 237 0.39 -20.80 -5.48
N HIS A 238 -0.26 -21.92 -5.83
CA HIS A 238 -1.45 -21.92 -6.68
C HIS A 238 -2.73 -22.34 -5.95
N GLY A 239 -2.62 -22.70 -4.67
CA GLY A 239 -3.72 -23.10 -3.81
C GLY A 239 -4.75 -22.00 -3.60
N SER A 240 -6.02 -22.39 -3.52
CA SER A 240 -7.15 -21.46 -3.37
C SER A 240 -7.03 -20.55 -2.16
N GLU A 241 -6.43 -21.02 -1.06
CA GLU A 241 -6.16 -20.21 0.14
C GLU A 241 -5.15 -19.08 -0.14
N ASN A 242 -4.09 -19.34 -0.91
CA ASN A 242 -3.13 -18.31 -1.29
C ASN A 242 -3.80 -17.28 -2.24
N LEU A 243 -4.49 -17.74 -3.28
CA LEU A 243 -5.11 -16.83 -4.26
C LEU A 243 -6.22 -15.96 -3.62
N ASP A 244 -7.02 -16.53 -2.70
CA ASP A 244 -8.02 -15.81 -1.90
C ASP A 244 -7.36 -14.75 -0.98
N PHE A 245 -6.28 -15.11 -0.26
CA PHE A 245 -5.52 -14.15 0.54
C PHE A 245 -5.00 -12.96 -0.29
N TRP A 246 -4.45 -13.22 -1.48
CA TRP A 246 -3.98 -12.15 -2.39
C TRP A 246 -5.10 -11.40 -3.11
N SER A 247 -6.35 -11.85 -3.04
CA SER A 247 -7.51 -11.04 -3.41
C SER A 247 -7.87 -10.01 -2.32
N LYS A 248 -7.53 -10.27 -1.05
CA LYS A 248 -7.90 -9.46 0.13
C LYS A 248 -6.87 -8.39 0.52
N VAL A 249 -5.95 -8.09 -0.39
CA VAL A 249 -4.86 -7.09 -0.26
C VAL A 249 -5.41 -5.71 0.11
N CYS A 250 -6.28 -5.18 -0.75
CA CYS A 250 -6.94 -3.90 -0.54
C CYS A 250 -8.25 -3.80 -1.33
N ASP A 251 -9.32 -3.38 -0.69
CA ASP A 251 -10.53 -2.86 -1.34
C ASP A 251 -10.67 -1.35 -1.07
N LYS A 252 -11.49 -0.69 -1.89
CA LYS A 252 -11.79 0.74 -1.83
C LYS A 252 -13.29 0.98 -1.62
N ASP A 253 -13.75 0.77 -0.40
CA ASP A 253 -15.07 1.22 0.00
C ASP A 253 -15.22 2.74 -0.13
N GLY A 254 -16.22 3.15 -0.91
CA GLY A 254 -16.67 4.53 -1.03
C GLY A 254 -17.97 4.73 -0.26
N PHE A 255 -17.89 4.86 1.07
CA PHE A 255 -19.03 5.04 1.99
C PHE A 255 -19.78 6.39 1.86
N GLY A 256 -19.88 6.94 0.65
CA GLY A 256 -20.46 8.25 0.36
C GLY A 256 -19.55 9.42 0.77
N SER A 257 -20.09 10.63 0.65
CA SER A 257 -19.50 11.90 1.15
C SER A 257 -18.07 12.26 0.70
N GLY A 258 -17.48 11.54 -0.26
CA GLY A 258 -16.31 11.98 -1.01
C GLY A 258 -14.93 11.54 -0.49
N ARG A 259 -14.84 10.73 0.57
CA ARG A 259 -13.58 10.08 0.98
C ARG A 259 -13.50 8.65 0.44
N SER A 260 -12.30 8.21 0.06
CA SER A 260 -12.00 6.80 -0.21
C SER A 260 -11.34 6.18 1.01
N TYR A 261 -11.67 4.92 1.31
CA TYR A 261 -11.02 4.14 2.35
C TYR A 261 -10.10 3.07 1.76
N LEU A 262 -9.13 2.63 2.55
CA LEU A 262 -8.32 1.45 2.36
C LEU A 262 -8.83 0.41 3.36
N VAL A 263 -9.32 -0.71 2.86
CA VAL A 263 -9.83 -1.86 3.63
C VAL A 263 -9.05 -3.10 3.20
N GLY A 264 -8.75 -4.04 4.08
CA GLY A 264 -8.00 -5.27 3.73
C GLY A 264 -6.62 -5.34 4.37
N TRP A 265 -5.89 -6.45 4.17
CA TRP A 265 -4.76 -6.77 5.04
C TRP A 265 -3.57 -5.80 4.96
N LEU A 266 -3.48 -5.00 3.90
CA LEU A 266 -2.46 -3.97 3.74
C LEU A 266 -2.51 -2.89 4.84
N THR A 267 -3.63 -2.70 5.55
CA THR A 267 -3.72 -1.73 6.66
C THR A 267 -2.84 -2.10 7.87
N ALA A 268 -2.36 -3.35 7.98
CA ALA A 268 -1.35 -3.73 8.97
C ALA A 268 0.00 -2.99 8.81
N PHE A 269 0.26 -2.38 7.66
CA PHE A 269 1.44 -1.52 7.41
C PHE A 269 1.16 -0.03 7.63
N CYS A 270 -0.01 0.30 8.18
CA CYS A 270 -0.50 1.63 8.56
C CYS A 270 -1.20 1.54 9.92
N ALA A 271 -0.54 0.91 10.90
CA ALA A 271 -1.00 0.74 12.27
C ALA A 271 -0.90 2.02 13.12
N PHE A 272 0.05 2.90 12.81
CA PHE A 272 0.30 4.15 13.55
C PHE A 272 0.39 5.34 12.60
N ASP A 273 -0.11 6.50 13.05
CA ASP A 273 0.18 7.77 12.40
C ASP A 273 1.60 8.24 12.69
N GLU A 274 1.98 9.37 12.10
CA GLU A 274 3.36 9.87 12.03
C GLU A 274 3.84 10.41 13.39
N GLU A 275 2.90 10.71 14.29
CA GLU A 275 3.09 11.01 15.70
C GLU A 275 3.05 9.76 16.60
N GLY A 276 2.97 8.55 16.01
CA GLY A 276 3.01 7.28 16.72
C GLY A 276 1.70 6.87 17.40
N LYS A 277 0.58 7.52 17.09
CA LYS A 277 -0.74 7.17 17.64
C LYS A 277 -1.36 6.03 16.84
N TRP A 278 -1.93 5.05 17.52
CA TRP A 278 -2.67 3.93 16.93
C TRP A 278 -3.84 4.41 16.03
N LEU A 279 -3.90 3.82 14.83
CA LEU A 279 -4.92 4.03 13.79
C LEU A 279 -5.95 2.89 13.71
N GLY A 280 -5.74 1.81 14.48
CA GLY A 280 -6.58 0.62 14.45
C GLY A 280 -7.93 0.77 15.16
N HIS A 281 -8.60 -0.37 15.39
CA HIS A 281 -9.80 -0.41 16.22
C HIS A 281 -9.53 0.13 17.63
N PHE A 282 -10.52 0.76 18.27
CA PHE A 282 -10.40 1.18 19.67
C PHE A 282 -10.03 -0.02 20.55
N LEU A 283 -9.00 0.15 21.38
CA LEU A 283 -8.50 -0.90 22.27
C LEU A 283 -8.95 -0.62 23.71
N ALA A 284 -9.51 -1.63 24.37
CA ALA A 284 -9.99 -1.57 25.75
C ALA A 284 -8.95 -2.15 26.72
N ASP A 285 -8.38 -1.29 27.56
CA ASP A 285 -7.53 -1.69 28.69
C ASP A 285 -8.42 -2.07 29.89
N GLU A 286 -8.95 -3.30 29.86
CA GLU A 286 -9.77 -3.87 30.93
C GLU A 286 -8.96 -4.36 32.14
N GLY A 287 -7.80 -3.74 32.43
CA GLY A 287 -6.96 -4.06 33.59
C GLY A 287 -6.29 -5.45 33.53
N SER A 288 -6.22 -6.04 32.33
CA SER A 288 -5.51 -7.29 32.08
C SER A 288 -4.00 -7.06 32.01
N SER A 289 -3.19 -8.03 32.45
CA SER A 289 -1.74 -7.89 32.31
C SER A 289 -1.29 -7.99 30.85
N LEU A 290 -0.27 -7.22 30.46
CA LEU A 290 0.39 -7.34 29.15
C LEU A 290 0.93 -8.76 28.91
N SER A 291 1.34 -9.47 29.97
CA SER A 291 1.73 -10.89 29.88
C SER A 291 0.62 -11.78 29.34
N ASP A 292 -0.62 -11.48 29.73
CA ASP A 292 -1.76 -12.36 29.51
C ASP A 292 -2.31 -12.09 28.10
N MET A 293 -2.47 -10.80 27.76
CA MET A 293 -2.76 -10.35 26.40
C MET A 293 -1.79 -10.92 25.36
N ALA A 294 -0.48 -10.95 25.66
CA ALA A 294 0.55 -11.47 24.78
C ALA A 294 0.48 -13.00 24.51
N THR A 295 -0.33 -13.74 25.28
CA THR A 295 -0.56 -15.19 25.11
C THR A 295 -1.87 -15.55 24.41
N LEU A 296 -2.73 -14.56 24.12
CA LEU A 296 -4.02 -14.79 23.46
C LEU A 296 -3.85 -15.21 21.99
N SER A 297 -4.85 -15.90 21.44
CA SER A 297 -5.01 -15.99 19.99
C SER A 297 -5.45 -14.63 19.42
N ALA A 298 -5.28 -14.40 18.11
CA ALA A 298 -5.77 -13.15 17.50
C ALA A 298 -7.29 -12.98 17.72
N ALA A 299 -8.07 -14.06 17.58
CA ALA A 299 -9.51 -14.04 17.81
C ALA A 299 -9.86 -13.72 19.27
N ASP A 300 -9.17 -14.31 20.24
CA ASP A 300 -9.35 -14.01 21.67
C ASP A 300 -8.95 -12.57 22.00
N PHE A 301 -7.88 -12.06 21.37
CA PHE A 301 -7.41 -10.70 21.59
C PHE A 301 -8.42 -9.68 21.06
N PHE A 302 -8.81 -9.78 19.78
CA PHE A 302 -9.74 -8.83 19.18
C PHE A 302 -11.17 -8.92 19.75
N SER A 303 -11.63 -10.09 20.21
CA SER A 303 -12.96 -10.23 20.82
C SER A 303 -13.06 -9.72 22.26
N LYS A 304 -11.94 -9.60 22.99
CA LYS A 304 -11.89 -9.05 24.36
C LYS A 304 -11.44 -7.59 24.40
N HIS A 305 -10.42 -7.26 23.63
CA HIS A 305 -9.71 -5.98 23.75
C HIS A 305 -9.99 -5.01 22.61
N ALA A 306 -10.79 -5.35 21.60
CA ALA A 306 -11.13 -4.43 20.52
C ALA A 306 -12.65 -4.27 20.33
N GLY A 307 -13.04 -3.11 19.77
CA GLY A 307 -14.42 -2.88 19.35
C GLY A 307 -14.87 -3.74 18.17
N GLU A 308 -16.18 -3.74 17.92
CA GLU A 308 -16.85 -4.45 16.82
C GLU A 308 -16.10 -4.34 15.47
N ALA A 309 -15.87 -5.48 14.82
CA ALA A 309 -15.13 -5.58 13.57
C ALA A 309 -15.82 -4.85 12.41
N ARG A 310 -15.13 -3.87 11.81
CA ARG A 310 -15.63 -2.99 10.73
C ARG A 310 -14.80 -3.06 9.45
N GLY A 311 -14.14 -4.19 9.22
CA GLY A 311 -13.24 -4.41 8.10
C GLY A 311 -13.01 -5.90 7.85
N LEU A 312 -11.91 -6.25 7.18
CA LEU A 312 -11.51 -7.63 6.92
C LEU A 312 -11.23 -8.37 8.24
N VAL A 313 -11.71 -9.61 8.35
CA VAL A 313 -11.23 -10.58 9.34
C VAL A 313 -10.45 -11.69 8.61
N LEU A 314 -9.23 -11.98 9.05
CA LEU A 314 -8.34 -13.00 8.50
C LEU A 314 -7.56 -13.67 9.63
N ASP A 315 -7.57 -15.00 9.71
CA ASP A 315 -6.98 -15.82 10.78
C ASP A 315 -7.31 -15.33 12.21
N GLY A 316 -8.52 -14.81 12.40
CA GLY A 316 -9.00 -14.24 13.66
C GLY A 316 -8.57 -12.81 13.96
N ALA A 317 -7.69 -12.21 13.14
CA ALA A 317 -7.30 -10.81 13.26
C ALA A 317 -8.32 -9.89 12.58
N SER A 318 -8.75 -8.82 13.29
CA SER A 318 -9.69 -7.82 12.77
C SER A 318 -8.95 -6.58 12.28
N TYR A 319 -8.95 -6.36 10.96
CA TYR A 319 -8.23 -5.27 10.32
C TYR A 319 -9.07 -4.00 10.28
N HIS A 320 -8.40 -2.88 10.54
CA HIS A 320 -9.00 -1.54 10.48
C HIS A 320 -9.07 -1.00 9.05
N CYS A 321 -9.85 0.07 8.90
CA CYS A 321 -10.11 0.76 7.65
C CYS A 321 -9.58 2.20 7.75
N ILE A 322 -8.78 2.63 6.78
CA ILE A 322 -8.03 3.91 6.86
C ILE A 322 -8.47 4.81 5.71
N ALA A 323 -8.77 6.08 5.97
CA ALA A 323 -9.04 7.03 4.88
C ALA A 323 -7.74 7.22 4.04
N THR A 324 -7.82 7.24 2.71
CA THR A 324 -6.60 7.19 1.87
C THR A 324 -5.72 8.45 1.95
N ASP A 325 -6.25 9.54 2.53
CA ASP A 325 -5.56 10.77 2.92
C ASP A 325 -4.81 10.67 4.26
N LEU A 326 -5.02 9.59 5.02
CA LEU A 326 -4.39 9.30 6.33
C LEU A 326 -3.44 8.08 6.27
N ILE A 327 -2.92 7.74 5.08
CA ILE A 327 -1.85 6.77 4.93
C ILE A 327 -0.54 7.45 5.34
N PRO A 328 0.12 7.05 6.44
CA PRO A 328 1.33 7.68 6.94
C PRO A 328 2.51 7.47 5.99
N HIS A 329 3.51 8.35 6.03
CA HIS A 329 4.69 8.23 5.18
C HIS A 329 5.49 6.93 5.40
N GLY A 330 6.15 6.45 4.34
CA GLY A 330 6.85 5.15 4.29
C GLY A 330 8.33 5.24 4.65
N TYR A 331 8.72 6.18 5.50
CA TYR A 331 10.12 6.44 5.85
C TYR A 331 10.28 6.93 7.30
N ALA A 332 11.51 6.88 7.79
CA ALA A 332 11.91 7.49 9.05
C ALA A 332 12.93 8.61 8.79
N GLN A 333 13.07 9.54 9.74
CA GLN A 333 14.01 10.66 9.69
C GLN A 333 14.78 10.79 11.01
N VAL A 334 16.01 11.31 10.95
CA VAL A 334 16.84 11.61 12.12
C VAL A 334 17.70 12.85 11.86
N ASN A 335 17.75 13.77 12.82
CA ASN A 335 18.68 14.91 12.80
C ASN A 335 20.09 14.41 13.13
N VAL A 336 21.11 14.87 12.40
CA VAL A 336 22.51 14.52 12.62
C VAL A 336 23.39 15.76 12.51
N VAL A 337 24.50 15.80 13.23
CA VAL A 337 25.52 16.84 13.08
C VAL A 337 26.74 16.21 12.41
N ILE A 338 27.24 16.85 11.36
CA ILE A 338 28.50 16.47 10.70
C ILE A 338 29.58 17.41 11.23
N ASP A 339 30.62 16.86 11.85
CA ASP A 339 31.82 17.62 12.23
C ASP A 339 32.80 17.62 11.05
N GLU A 340 32.97 18.78 10.40
CA GLU A 340 34.02 19.01 9.43
C GLU A 340 35.13 19.89 10.04
N SER A 341 36.16 19.22 10.57
CA SER A 341 37.38 19.84 11.13
C SER A 341 37.13 20.85 12.27
N GLY A 342 36.15 20.60 13.13
CA GLY A 342 35.70 21.50 14.20
C GLY A 342 34.57 22.45 13.79
N THR A 343 34.00 22.27 12.59
CA THR A 343 32.80 22.98 12.13
C THR A 343 31.61 22.04 12.21
N GLU A 344 30.65 22.32 13.11
CA GLU A 344 29.40 21.57 13.20
C GLU A 344 28.43 21.99 12.08
N ILE A 345 28.01 21.03 11.25
CA ILE A 345 27.10 21.22 10.13
C ILE A 345 25.79 20.48 10.41
N SER A 346 24.75 21.23 10.80
CA SER A 346 23.42 20.69 11.08
C SER A 346 22.78 20.09 9.83
N SER A 347 22.40 18.82 9.96
CA SER A 347 22.01 17.94 8.85
C SER A 347 20.87 17.00 9.26
N MET A 348 20.30 16.31 8.28
CA MET A 348 19.26 15.31 8.48
C MET A 348 19.47 14.13 7.55
N MET A 349 19.20 12.92 8.05
CA MET A 349 19.16 11.70 7.27
C MET A 349 17.73 11.15 7.24
N VAL A 350 17.31 10.66 6.08
CA VAL A 350 15.99 10.04 5.84
C VAL A 350 16.17 8.70 5.15
N ALA A 351 15.43 7.67 5.58
CA ALA A 351 15.55 6.31 5.04
C ALA A 351 14.19 5.58 5.04
N GLY A 352 13.93 4.78 4.01
CA GLY A 352 12.66 4.09 3.83
C GLY A 352 12.29 3.88 2.36
N GLN A 353 10.99 3.93 2.07
CA GLN A 353 10.38 3.60 0.78
C GLN A 353 9.67 4.82 0.18
N PHE A 354 10.19 5.30 -0.95
CA PHE A 354 9.93 6.64 -1.48
C PHE A 354 9.21 6.66 -2.84
N GLY A 355 8.77 5.48 -3.29
CA GLY A 355 8.17 5.36 -4.61
C GLY A 355 7.84 3.93 -4.99
N MET A 356 7.40 3.83 -6.23
CA MET A 356 7.08 2.62 -6.96
C MET A 356 8.03 2.55 -8.15
N GLN A 357 9.00 1.63 -8.12
CA GLN A 357 9.86 1.36 -9.27
C GLN A 357 9.07 0.55 -10.30
N ILE A 358 9.08 1.00 -11.56
CA ILE A 358 8.47 0.29 -12.67
C ILE A 358 9.49 -0.70 -13.25
N CYS A 359 9.09 -1.96 -13.30
CA CYS A 359 9.86 -3.09 -13.81
C CYS A 359 9.21 -3.66 -15.08
N SER A 360 9.90 -4.56 -15.76
CA SER A 360 9.38 -5.27 -16.95
C SER A 360 9.45 -6.77 -16.69
N SER A 361 8.32 -7.45 -16.78
CA SER A 361 8.21 -8.90 -16.58
C SER A 361 9.02 -9.72 -17.58
N ARG A 362 9.18 -9.19 -18.80
CA ARG A 362 9.64 -9.88 -20.01
C ARG A 362 8.76 -11.08 -20.38
N ASP A 363 7.50 -11.02 -19.99
CA ASP A 363 6.48 -12.06 -20.14
C ASP A 363 5.35 -11.51 -21.03
N GLU A 364 5.32 -11.97 -22.29
CA GLU A 364 4.35 -11.53 -23.30
C GLU A 364 2.96 -12.18 -23.15
N GLU A 365 2.83 -13.23 -22.32
CA GLU A 365 1.54 -13.81 -21.95
C GLU A 365 0.87 -12.99 -20.85
N LEU A 366 1.66 -12.46 -19.92
CA LEU A 366 1.22 -11.59 -18.83
C LEU A 366 0.76 -10.21 -19.32
N SER A 367 1.52 -9.57 -20.21
CA SER A 367 1.11 -8.32 -20.86
C SER A 367 1.57 -8.31 -22.32
N SER A 368 0.83 -7.62 -23.20
CA SER A 368 1.04 -7.60 -24.66
C SER A 368 2.39 -6.99 -25.15
N THR A 369 3.37 -6.82 -24.25
CA THR A 369 4.73 -6.35 -24.53
C THR A 369 5.77 -6.90 -23.54
N GLY A 370 5.37 -7.55 -22.45
CA GLY A 370 6.24 -7.91 -21.32
C GLY A 370 7.02 -6.74 -20.69
N VAL A 371 6.60 -5.50 -20.93
CA VAL A 371 7.42 -4.29 -20.70
C VAL A 371 6.64 -3.23 -19.93
N ARG A 372 7.25 -2.72 -18.86
CA ARG A 372 6.68 -1.72 -17.94
C ARG A 372 5.32 -2.17 -17.36
N ASP A 373 5.19 -3.42 -16.99
CA ASP A 373 3.96 -4.07 -16.52
C ASP A 373 4.06 -4.57 -15.06
N THR A 374 5.27 -4.62 -14.52
CA THR A 374 5.58 -4.98 -13.13
C THR A 374 5.91 -3.74 -12.29
N VAL A 375 5.64 -3.78 -10.99
CA VAL A 375 6.03 -2.75 -10.02
C VAL A 375 6.60 -3.35 -8.74
N GLN A 376 7.49 -2.61 -8.08
CA GLN A 376 8.09 -2.97 -6.79
C GLN A 376 8.36 -1.72 -5.94
N PRO A 377 8.45 -1.83 -4.59
CA PRO A 377 8.76 -0.70 -3.74
C PRO A 377 10.16 -0.10 -4.03
N ALA A 378 10.28 1.22 -3.97
CA ALA A 378 11.55 1.93 -4.17
C ALA A 378 12.19 2.31 -2.83
N SER A 379 12.95 1.37 -2.26
CA SER A 379 13.67 1.54 -0.99
C SER A 379 15.00 2.30 -1.15
N GLY A 380 15.38 3.16 -0.19
CA GLY A 380 16.62 3.95 -0.25
C GLY A 380 16.85 4.91 0.94
N TRP A 381 17.68 5.95 0.73
CA TRP A 381 17.96 7.01 1.69
C TRP A 381 18.54 8.31 1.07
N TRP A 382 18.49 9.41 1.82
CA TRP A 382 19.25 10.65 1.59
C TRP A 382 19.86 11.17 2.90
N ILE A 383 20.95 11.93 2.79
CA ILE A 383 21.47 12.81 3.83
C ILE A 383 21.72 14.21 3.24
N PHE A 384 21.34 15.25 3.96
CA PHE A 384 21.32 16.63 3.50
C PHE A 384 21.55 17.63 4.65
N THR A 385 22.10 18.81 4.34
CA THR A 385 22.22 19.92 5.30
C THR A 385 20.86 20.59 5.51
N THR A 386 20.57 21.05 6.73
CA THR A 386 19.29 21.70 7.07
C THR A 386 19.40 23.21 7.05
N LEU A 387 18.33 23.90 6.66
CA LEU A 387 18.27 25.36 6.68
C LEU A 387 18.49 25.93 8.10
N PRO A 388 19.21 27.06 8.25
CA PRO A 388 19.54 27.63 9.56
C PRO A 388 18.33 27.88 10.48
N GLY A 389 18.45 27.50 11.75
CA GLY A 389 17.44 27.70 12.79
C GLY A 389 16.52 26.50 13.06
N GLU A 390 16.49 25.49 12.19
CA GLU A 390 15.74 24.24 12.40
C GLU A 390 16.21 23.42 13.61
N GLU A 391 17.46 23.62 14.05
CA GLU A 391 18.10 23.02 15.24
C GLU A 391 17.24 23.06 16.51
N THR A 392 16.40 24.09 16.67
CA THR A 392 15.64 24.34 17.90
C THR A 392 14.27 23.66 17.93
N ARG A 393 13.79 23.13 16.80
CA ARG A 393 12.46 22.47 16.72
C ARG A 393 12.40 21.07 17.37
N GLY A 394 13.54 20.54 17.82
CA GLY A 394 13.61 19.29 18.60
C GLY A 394 13.54 19.44 20.12
N LYS A 395 13.28 20.65 20.66
CA LYS A 395 13.26 20.94 22.11
C LYS A 395 12.13 21.88 22.54
N LYS A 396 10.88 21.60 22.13
CA LYS A 396 9.65 22.15 22.72
C LYS A 396 8.55 21.09 22.85
#